data_AF-A0A1X0Y8Q3-F1
#
_entry.id   AF-A0A1X0Y8Q3-F1
#
_cell.length_a   1.000
_cell.length_b   1.000
_cell.length_c   1.000
_cell.angle_alpha   90.00
_cell.angle_beta   90.00
_cell.angle_gamma   90.00
#
_symmetry.space_group_name_H-M   'P 1'
#
loop_
_entity.id
_entity.type
_entity.pdbx_description
1 polymer ?
#
loop_
_entity_poly.entity_id
_entity_poly.type
_entity_poly.pdbx_seq_one_letter_code
_entity_poly.pdbx_strand_id
1 'polypeptide(L)'
;MTVQHGPIRERIDWVFDLARRHTAEFRSPEACLARELYLSRHPTAIVVLKCMDGRINVPVVTGTPPGIIQPLRNLGGMFDLGWPYLGEVLGSHVQKMVANGKRVLILITYHFSRGSVQRGCAGFGYDTNAAIAFTHRIKDQAEQIFGRDHATVYPLICGFETDEEALLLHGCGDEVLDLSLVGVGEGDALPRRVAELYPDMPEQVQVDLLRLLQGNLKWIAKVRGSQRALEIEHREWMICLGRGFDFLHTPNLALIIGPYSPDLADPIHKAAGIIENNMQAGRIPDDGFLLLASVPYEEIGPDRARAELKSSFLADFAADVIRSRFPQLAPKMHCRKAILSWRSRELDLLPDAD
;
A
#
# COMPACT_ATOMS: atom_id res chain seq x y z
N MET A 1 -15.41 -14.14 -17.35
CA MET A 1 -15.36 -14.91 -16.10
C MET A 1 -14.41 -14.19 -15.15
N THR A 2 -14.79 -13.96 -13.91
CA THR A 2 -13.89 -13.36 -12.91
C THR A 2 -12.80 -14.38 -12.62
N VAL A 3 -11.53 -14.00 -12.81
CA VAL A 3 -10.38 -14.92 -12.65
C VAL A 3 -10.43 -15.68 -11.31
N GLN A 4 -10.99 -15.05 -10.27
CA GLN A 4 -11.18 -15.58 -8.92
C GLN A 4 -11.85 -16.97 -8.84
N HIS A 5 -12.66 -17.36 -9.83
CA HIS A 5 -13.40 -18.64 -9.84
C HIS A 5 -12.79 -19.72 -10.75
N GLY A 6 -11.71 -19.40 -11.47
CA GLY A 6 -10.99 -20.39 -12.28
C GLY A 6 -10.18 -21.37 -11.41
N PRO A 7 -9.70 -22.48 -11.99
CA PRO A 7 -8.76 -23.38 -11.33
C PRO A 7 -7.54 -22.64 -10.77
N ILE A 8 -7.03 -23.03 -9.60
CA ILE A 8 -5.90 -22.37 -8.92
C ILE A 8 -4.69 -22.15 -9.84
N ARG A 9 -4.39 -23.10 -10.74
CA ARG A 9 -3.29 -22.95 -11.71
C ARG A 9 -3.51 -21.77 -12.66
N GLU A 10 -4.70 -21.64 -13.25
CA GLU A 10 -5.03 -20.53 -14.15
C GLU A 10 -5.02 -19.19 -13.41
N ARG A 11 -5.46 -19.19 -12.15
CA ARG A 11 -5.41 -18.01 -11.28
C ARG A 11 -3.97 -17.56 -11.05
N ILE A 12 -3.07 -18.50 -10.73
CA ILE A 12 -1.64 -18.23 -10.54
C ILE A 12 -0.99 -17.75 -11.84
N ASP A 13 -1.25 -18.41 -12.97
CA ASP A 13 -0.70 -18.02 -14.27
C ASP A 13 -1.14 -16.58 -14.63
N TRP A 14 -2.41 -16.25 -14.39
CA TRP A 14 -2.93 -14.90 -14.60
C TRP A 14 -2.23 -13.83 -13.75
N VAL A 15 -1.83 -14.15 -12.52
CA VAL A 15 -1.09 -13.21 -11.64
C VAL A 15 0.27 -12.87 -12.24
N PHE A 16 0.98 -13.87 -12.75
CA PHE A 16 2.28 -13.64 -13.38
C PHE A 16 2.14 -12.95 -14.73
N ASP A 17 1.06 -13.22 -15.48
CA ASP A 17 0.73 -12.49 -16.70
C ASP A 17 0.43 -11.02 -16.40
N LEU A 18 -0.27 -10.74 -15.29
CA LEU A 18 -0.51 -9.39 -14.81
C LEU A 18 0.80 -8.69 -14.44
N ALA A 19 1.72 -9.36 -13.74
CA ALA A 19 3.03 -8.81 -13.41
C ALA A 19 3.86 -8.48 -14.67
N ARG A 20 3.83 -9.36 -15.69
CA ARG A 20 4.52 -9.12 -16.98
C ARG A 20 3.92 -7.94 -17.75
N ARG A 21 2.59 -7.84 -17.83
CA ARG A 21 1.91 -6.69 -18.45
C ARG A 21 2.25 -5.39 -17.72
N HIS A 22 2.20 -5.40 -16.39
CA HIS A 22 2.59 -4.25 -15.59
C HIS A 22 4.04 -3.83 -15.84
N THR A 23 4.96 -4.79 -15.92
CA THR A 23 6.38 -4.53 -16.24
C THR A 23 6.52 -3.86 -17.62
N ALA A 24 5.82 -4.38 -18.63
CA ALA A 24 5.86 -3.84 -20.00
C ALA A 24 5.30 -2.41 -20.05
N GLU A 25 4.16 -2.16 -19.40
CA GLU A 25 3.56 -0.82 -19.30
C GLU A 25 4.46 0.14 -18.52
N PHE A 26 5.03 -0.31 -17.40
CA PHE A 26 5.92 0.51 -16.57
C PHE A 26 7.18 0.92 -17.35
N ARG A 27 7.72 0.03 -18.18
CA ARG A 27 8.95 0.26 -18.95
C ARG A 27 8.72 0.93 -20.31
N SER A 28 7.48 1.19 -20.71
CA SER A 28 7.23 1.83 -22.01
C SER A 28 7.93 3.19 -22.08
N PRO A 29 8.45 3.60 -23.26
CA PRO A 29 9.10 4.90 -23.41
C PRO A 29 8.21 6.05 -22.92
N GLU A 30 6.91 6.00 -23.23
CA GLU A 30 5.93 7.00 -22.82
C GLU A 30 5.78 7.06 -21.30
N ALA A 31 5.69 5.90 -20.63
CA ALA A 31 5.54 5.85 -19.19
C ALA A 31 6.82 6.32 -18.47
N CYS A 32 7.99 5.95 -18.98
CA CYS A 32 9.28 6.41 -18.48
C CYS A 32 9.39 7.94 -18.53
N LEU A 33 9.18 8.54 -19.70
CA LEU A 33 9.25 9.99 -19.88
C LEU A 33 8.17 10.72 -19.08
N ALA A 34 6.96 10.16 -18.98
CA ALA A 34 5.90 10.74 -18.16
C ALA A 34 6.26 10.79 -16.67
N ARG A 35 6.93 9.76 -16.14
CA ARG A 35 7.41 9.76 -14.74
C ARG A 35 8.55 10.75 -14.54
N GLU A 36 9.50 10.84 -15.47
CA GLU A 36 10.59 11.83 -15.39
C GLU A 36 10.06 13.26 -15.42
N LEU A 37 9.11 13.55 -16.33
CA LEU A 37 8.43 14.84 -16.38
C LEU A 37 7.62 15.11 -15.11
N TYR A 38 6.95 14.10 -14.55
CA TYR A 38 6.25 14.25 -13.28
C TYR A 38 7.23 14.64 -12.17
N LEU A 39 8.33 13.90 -12.02
CA LEU A 39 9.31 14.12 -10.94
C LEU A 39 10.08 15.44 -11.07
N SER A 40 10.24 15.97 -12.30
CA SER A 40 10.85 17.29 -12.49
C SER A 40 9.93 18.44 -12.12
N ARG A 41 8.62 18.27 -12.29
CA ARG A 41 7.60 19.26 -11.91
C ARG A 41 7.17 19.15 -10.45
N HIS A 42 7.24 17.94 -9.90
CA HIS A 42 6.78 17.57 -8.57
C HIS A 42 7.89 16.82 -7.82
N PRO A 43 8.93 17.54 -7.35
CA PRO A 43 10.14 16.94 -6.82
C PRO A 43 9.96 16.35 -5.41
N THR A 44 8.87 16.64 -4.70
CA THR A 44 8.61 16.05 -3.37
C THR A 44 8.49 14.54 -3.47
N ALA A 45 9.34 13.82 -2.74
CA ALA A 45 9.23 12.37 -2.61
C ALA A 45 8.05 12.03 -1.69
N ILE A 46 7.22 11.07 -2.10
CA ILE A 46 6.00 10.73 -1.36
C ILE A 46 6.11 9.29 -0.86
N VAL A 47 6.04 9.12 0.46
CA VAL A 47 5.93 7.83 1.13
C VAL A 47 4.51 7.68 1.68
N VAL A 48 3.93 6.49 1.54
CA VAL A 48 2.60 6.18 2.11
C VAL A 48 2.73 4.98 3.04
N LEU A 49 2.50 5.21 4.33
CA LEU A 49 2.31 4.17 5.34
C LEU A 49 0.84 3.79 5.37
N LYS A 50 0.50 2.58 4.91
CA LYS A 50 -0.91 2.16 4.76
C LYS A 50 -1.21 0.73 5.21
N CYS A 51 -2.50 0.43 5.32
CA CYS A 51 -3.00 -0.92 5.55
C CYS A 51 -2.65 -1.87 4.39
N MET A 52 -2.65 -3.17 4.68
CA MET A 52 -2.61 -4.24 3.68
C MET A 52 -3.89 -4.34 2.84
N ASP A 53 -4.98 -3.71 3.29
CA ASP A 53 -6.27 -3.65 2.59
C ASP A 53 -6.09 -3.14 1.15
N GLY A 54 -6.52 -3.96 0.18
CA GLY A 54 -6.36 -3.69 -1.26
C GLY A 54 -7.11 -2.45 -1.74
N ARG A 55 -8.10 -1.96 -0.99
CA ARG A 55 -8.88 -0.76 -1.33
C ARG A 55 -8.08 0.54 -1.16
N ILE A 56 -7.04 0.54 -0.31
CA ILE A 56 -6.23 1.75 -0.07
C ILE A 56 -5.18 1.90 -1.16
N ASN A 57 -5.58 2.51 -2.27
CA ASN A 57 -4.75 2.69 -3.44
C ASN A 57 -4.53 4.16 -3.79
N VAL A 58 -3.72 4.83 -2.97
CA VAL A 58 -3.40 6.25 -3.12
C VAL A 58 -3.00 6.64 -4.55
N PRO A 59 -2.05 5.96 -5.24
CA PRO A 59 -1.69 6.32 -6.61
C PRO A 59 -2.86 6.34 -7.59
N VAL A 60 -3.77 5.37 -7.49
CA VAL A 60 -4.94 5.28 -8.37
C VAL A 60 -5.92 6.41 -8.08
N VAL A 61 -6.28 6.61 -6.81
CA VAL A 61 -7.29 7.61 -6.46
C VAL A 61 -6.78 9.04 -6.61
N THR A 62 -5.47 9.28 -6.65
CA THR A 62 -4.88 10.59 -6.93
C THR A 62 -4.49 10.77 -8.41
N GLY A 63 -4.69 9.75 -9.25
CA GLY A 63 -4.25 9.77 -10.65
C GLY A 63 -2.75 9.99 -10.80
N THR A 64 -1.96 9.48 -9.86
CA THR A 64 -0.50 9.59 -9.85
C THR A 64 0.11 8.43 -10.61
N PRO A 65 1.08 8.68 -11.52
CA PRO A 65 1.75 7.61 -12.26
C PRO A 65 2.35 6.53 -11.34
N PRO A 66 2.32 5.24 -11.73
CA PRO A 66 2.96 4.17 -10.97
C PRO A 66 4.45 4.46 -10.71
N GLY A 67 4.96 4.06 -9.54
CA GLY A 67 6.36 4.23 -9.16
C GLY A 67 6.75 5.62 -8.63
N ILE A 68 5.83 6.59 -8.60
CA ILE A 68 6.07 7.91 -7.98
C ILE A 68 5.94 7.85 -6.45
N ILE A 69 4.88 7.20 -5.98
CA ILE A 69 4.61 7.04 -4.54
C ILE A 69 5.28 5.76 -4.06
N GLN A 70 6.01 5.82 -2.95
CA GLN A 70 6.59 4.67 -2.28
C GLN A 70 5.61 4.13 -1.22
N PRO A 71 4.89 3.02 -1.46
CA PRO A 71 4.03 2.43 -0.46
C PRO A 71 4.83 1.56 0.51
N LEU A 72 4.44 1.59 1.79
CA LEU A 72 4.78 0.62 2.82
C LEU A 72 3.44 0.11 3.38
N ARG A 73 3.28 -1.22 3.46
CA ARG A 73 2.01 -1.86 3.86
C ARG A 73 2.21 -2.71 5.11
N ASN A 74 1.36 -2.53 6.11
CA ASN A 74 1.28 -3.45 7.24
C ASN A 74 -0.19 -3.66 7.65
N LEU A 75 -0.48 -4.68 8.46
CA LEU A 75 -1.82 -4.90 9.00
C LEU A 75 -2.33 -3.64 9.70
N GLY A 76 -3.50 -3.14 9.29
CA GLY A 76 -4.10 -1.91 9.81
C GLY A 76 -3.33 -0.62 9.52
N GLY A 77 -2.18 -0.68 8.85
CA GLY A 77 -1.23 0.44 8.85
C GLY A 77 -0.52 0.59 10.19
N MET A 78 -0.45 -0.47 10.99
CA MET A 78 0.26 -0.48 12.25
C MET A 78 1.75 -0.57 11.99
N PHE A 79 2.46 0.54 12.11
CA PHE A 79 3.91 0.58 11.99
C PHE A 79 4.55 0.86 13.34
N ASP A 80 5.83 0.57 13.46
CA ASP A 80 6.66 1.10 14.54
C ASP A 80 7.96 1.55 13.89
N LEU A 81 8.19 2.86 13.82
CA LEU A 81 9.38 3.41 13.18
C LEU A 81 10.66 3.12 13.98
N GLY A 82 10.54 2.65 15.23
CA GLY A 82 11.64 2.09 16.02
C GLY A 82 11.95 0.62 15.69
N TRP A 83 11.09 -0.08 14.95
CA TRP A 83 11.36 -1.45 14.50
C TRP A 83 12.58 -1.47 13.56
N PRO A 84 13.65 -2.24 13.82
CA PRO A 84 14.91 -2.11 13.09
C PRO A 84 14.76 -2.18 11.58
N TYR A 85 14.03 -3.17 11.06
CA TYR A 85 13.92 -3.31 9.60
C TYR A 85 13.09 -2.20 8.95
N LEU A 86 11.99 -1.76 9.57
CA LEU A 86 11.20 -0.65 9.03
C LEU A 86 11.98 0.67 9.11
N GLY A 87 12.60 0.92 10.26
CA GLY A 87 13.42 2.10 10.51
C GLY A 87 14.56 2.23 9.50
N GLU A 88 15.26 1.13 9.21
CA GLU A 88 16.30 1.10 8.17
C GLU A 88 15.73 1.37 6.77
N VAL A 89 14.61 0.76 6.39
CA VAL A 89 14.00 0.95 5.07
C VAL A 89 13.51 2.38 4.88
N LEU A 90 12.79 2.94 5.84
CA LEU A 90 12.27 4.30 5.77
C LEU A 90 13.40 5.33 5.89
N GLY A 91 14.30 5.15 6.86
CA GLY A 91 15.46 6.01 7.09
C GLY A 91 16.38 6.08 5.88
N SER A 92 16.74 4.93 5.29
CA SER A 92 17.57 4.89 4.07
C SER A 92 16.87 5.56 2.90
N HIS A 93 15.55 5.37 2.74
CA HIS A 93 14.80 6.03 1.69
C HIS A 93 14.79 7.56 1.87
N VAL A 94 14.49 8.05 3.07
CA VAL A 94 14.51 9.48 3.40
C VAL A 94 15.90 10.06 3.15
N GLN A 95 16.95 9.44 3.67
CA GLN A 95 18.33 9.88 3.46
C GLN A 95 18.69 9.96 1.98
N LYS A 96 18.33 8.93 1.20
CA LYS A 96 18.53 8.92 -0.26
C LYS A 96 17.80 10.09 -0.94
N MET A 97 16.56 10.38 -0.57
CA MET A 97 15.80 11.49 -1.18
C MET A 97 16.40 12.85 -0.80
N VAL A 98 16.75 13.05 0.46
CA VAL A 98 17.37 14.28 0.96
C VAL A 98 18.74 14.53 0.32
N ALA A 99 19.58 13.49 0.18
CA ALA A 99 20.86 13.59 -0.51
C ALA A 99 20.72 14.00 -1.98
N ASN A 100 19.55 13.75 -2.59
CA ASN A 100 19.20 14.21 -3.94
C ASN A 100 18.46 15.57 -3.96
N GLY A 101 18.49 16.32 -2.86
CA GLY A 101 17.88 17.64 -2.75
C GLY A 101 16.35 17.63 -2.68
N LYS A 102 15.73 16.48 -2.41
CA LYS A 102 14.28 16.34 -2.33
C LYS A 102 13.78 16.50 -0.89
N ARG A 103 12.58 17.08 -0.76
CA ARG A 103 11.77 16.98 0.46
C ARG A 103 10.97 15.68 0.45
N VAL A 104 10.55 15.23 1.62
CA VAL A 104 9.77 14.01 1.77
C VAL A 104 8.44 14.30 2.46
N LEU A 105 7.33 13.94 1.81
CA LEU A 105 6.00 13.89 2.41
C LEU A 105 5.70 12.45 2.82
N ILE A 106 5.43 12.23 4.10
CA ILE A 106 5.02 10.92 4.63
C ILE A 106 3.53 10.98 4.92
N LEU A 107 2.73 10.29 4.11
CA LEU A 107 1.30 10.10 4.37
C LEU A 107 1.12 8.91 5.32
N ILE A 108 0.68 9.19 6.53
CA ILE A 108 0.40 8.22 7.59
C ILE A 108 -1.09 7.95 7.56
N THR A 109 -1.51 6.78 7.11
CA THR A 109 -2.93 6.54 6.79
C THR A 109 -3.65 5.63 7.76
N TYR A 110 -4.92 5.97 7.96
CA TYR A 110 -5.95 5.08 8.48
C TYR A 110 -7.07 4.98 7.44
N HIS A 111 -7.96 4.00 7.57
CA HIS A 111 -9.11 3.89 6.68
C HIS A 111 -10.38 3.47 7.42
N PHE A 112 -11.51 3.88 6.86
CA PHE A 112 -12.84 3.57 7.38
C PHE A 112 -13.85 3.56 6.23
N SER A 113 -15.04 3.03 6.50
CA SER A 113 -16.17 3.10 5.58
C SER A 113 -17.28 3.89 6.26
N ARG A 114 -17.75 4.94 5.60
CA ARG A 114 -18.81 5.80 6.14
C ARG A 114 -20.17 5.08 6.17
N GLY A 115 -20.45 4.27 5.17
CA GLY A 115 -21.72 3.55 5.04
C GLY A 115 -21.79 2.24 5.83
N SER A 116 -20.69 1.72 6.40
CA SER A 116 -20.71 0.57 7.30
C SER A 116 -19.42 0.43 8.11
N VAL A 117 -19.55 0.43 9.44
CA VAL A 117 -18.42 0.16 10.36
C VAL A 117 -17.73 -1.18 10.03
N GLN A 118 -18.49 -2.21 9.67
CA GLN A 118 -17.96 -3.55 9.35
C GLN A 118 -17.14 -3.59 8.05
N ARG A 119 -17.21 -2.53 7.23
CA ARG A 119 -16.33 -2.35 6.06
C ARG A 119 -15.08 -1.52 6.36
N GLY A 120 -14.91 -1.08 7.61
CA GLY A 120 -13.73 -0.34 8.07
C GLY A 120 -12.49 -1.21 8.23
N CYS A 121 -11.52 -0.72 9.02
CA CYS A 121 -10.27 -1.43 9.25
C CYS A 121 -10.42 -2.62 10.20
N ALA A 122 -10.43 -3.84 9.67
CA ALA A 122 -10.43 -5.06 10.49
C ALA A 122 -9.17 -5.17 11.38
N GLY A 123 -8.05 -4.56 10.98
CA GLY A 123 -6.83 -4.52 11.80
C GLY A 123 -7.05 -3.88 13.17
N PHE A 124 -7.85 -2.81 13.23
CA PHE A 124 -8.24 -2.15 14.49
C PHE A 124 -9.59 -2.63 15.03
N GLY A 125 -10.08 -3.79 14.60
CA GLY A 125 -11.39 -4.29 15.04
C GLY A 125 -12.54 -3.34 14.67
N TYR A 126 -12.42 -2.64 13.54
CA TYR A 126 -13.38 -1.64 13.06
C TYR A 126 -13.49 -0.37 13.91
N ASP A 127 -12.56 -0.16 14.86
CA ASP A 127 -12.48 1.06 15.65
C ASP A 127 -11.67 2.14 14.91
N THR A 128 -12.39 3.06 14.24
CA THR A 128 -11.79 4.19 13.52
C THR A 128 -11.03 5.14 14.46
N ASN A 129 -11.50 5.32 15.70
CA ASN A 129 -10.85 6.23 16.65
C ASN A 129 -9.53 5.64 17.13
N ALA A 130 -9.48 4.33 17.39
CA ALA A 130 -8.24 3.63 17.69
C ALA A 130 -7.23 3.72 16.53
N ALA A 131 -7.70 3.62 15.29
CA ALA A 131 -6.87 3.78 14.10
C ALA A 131 -6.30 5.22 13.98
N ILE A 132 -7.12 6.25 14.20
CA ILE A 132 -6.68 7.67 14.21
C ILE A 132 -5.66 7.90 15.34
N ALA A 133 -5.96 7.46 16.56
CA ALA A 133 -5.04 7.58 17.69
C ALA A 133 -3.70 6.88 17.42
N PHE A 134 -3.70 5.79 16.65
CA PHE A 134 -2.48 5.13 16.21
C PHE A 134 -1.68 6.01 15.24
N THR A 135 -2.32 6.66 14.25
CA THR A 135 -1.60 7.52 13.29
C THR A 135 -0.92 8.71 13.95
N HIS A 136 -1.48 9.26 15.04
CA HIS A 136 -0.81 10.29 15.84
C HIS A 136 0.50 9.79 16.44
N ARG A 137 0.53 8.58 17.00
CA ARG A 137 1.78 8.01 17.54
C ARG A 137 2.86 7.82 16.47
N ILE A 138 2.47 7.46 15.24
CA ILE A 138 3.42 7.34 14.12
C ILE A 138 3.91 8.72 13.66
N LYS A 139 3.05 9.74 13.67
CA LYS A 139 3.46 11.11 13.42
C LYS A 139 4.50 11.55 14.46
N ASP A 140 4.24 11.31 15.75
CA ASP A 140 5.18 11.64 16.83
C ASP A 140 6.54 10.93 16.66
N GLN A 141 6.53 9.65 16.27
CA GLN A 141 7.78 8.92 15.97
C GLN A 141 8.50 9.50 14.75
N ALA A 142 7.78 9.86 13.69
CA ALA A 142 8.38 10.45 12.50
C ALA A 142 9.01 11.81 12.81
N GLU A 143 8.34 12.64 13.59
CA GLU A 143 8.87 13.93 14.07
C GLU A 143 10.07 13.75 15.02
N GLN A 144 10.06 12.73 15.87
CA GLN A 144 11.20 12.41 16.74
C GLN A 144 12.44 11.99 15.93
N ILE A 145 12.25 11.24 14.84
CA ILE A 145 13.34 10.71 14.02
C ILE A 145 13.85 11.76 13.01
N PHE A 146 12.95 12.50 12.36
CA PHE A 146 13.26 13.37 11.23
C PHE A 146 13.18 14.87 11.54
N GLY A 147 12.80 15.24 12.76
CA GLY A 147 12.71 16.62 13.23
C GLY A 147 11.30 17.20 13.16
N ARG A 148 11.06 18.23 14.00
CA ARG A 148 9.76 18.92 14.17
C ARG A 148 9.64 20.24 13.40
N ASP A 149 10.72 20.69 12.77
CA ASP A 149 10.71 21.94 11.99
C ASP A 149 10.04 21.76 10.62
N HIS A 150 9.75 20.52 10.23
CA HIS A 150 9.03 20.14 9.00
C HIS A 150 9.62 20.62 7.66
N ALA A 151 10.82 21.21 7.69
CA ALA A 151 11.46 21.79 6.52
C ALA A 151 11.88 20.75 5.46
N THR A 152 12.26 19.55 5.89
CA THR A 152 12.80 18.48 5.05
C THR A 152 11.85 17.29 4.93
N VAL A 153 11.29 16.84 6.05
CA VAL A 153 10.33 15.72 6.11
C VAL A 153 9.05 16.24 6.75
N TYR A 154 7.93 16.01 6.08
CA TYR A 154 6.59 16.41 6.54
C TYR A 154 5.72 15.17 6.79
N PRO A 155 5.51 14.74 8.05
CA PRO A 155 4.57 13.67 8.38
C PRO A 155 3.14 14.21 8.45
N LEU A 156 2.28 13.71 7.56
CA LEU A 156 0.88 14.13 7.43
C LEU A 156 -0.05 12.94 7.73
N ILE A 157 -1.01 13.14 8.63
CA ILE A 157 -2.06 12.14 8.89
C ILE A 157 -3.14 12.28 7.82
N CYS A 158 -3.41 11.17 7.13
CA CYS A 158 -4.32 11.12 5.99
C CYS A 158 -5.33 9.98 6.15
N GLY A 159 -6.59 10.32 6.43
CA GLY A 159 -7.68 9.36 6.42
C GLY A 159 -8.06 8.96 5.00
N PHE A 160 -8.52 7.71 4.85
CA PHE A 160 -9.04 7.19 3.59
C PHE A 160 -10.45 6.63 3.81
N GLU A 161 -11.46 7.34 3.31
CA GLU A 161 -12.84 6.88 3.32
C GLU A 161 -13.05 5.95 2.11
N THR A 162 -13.39 4.69 2.36
CA THR A 162 -13.35 3.65 1.32
C THR A 162 -14.59 3.58 0.43
N ASP A 163 -15.70 4.21 0.80
CA ASP A 163 -16.95 4.12 0.02
C ASP A 163 -16.90 5.05 -1.20
N GLU A 164 -16.38 6.26 -1.01
CA GLU A 164 -16.17 7.27 -2.06
C GLU A 164 -14.70 7.37 -2.50
N GLU A 165 -13.82 6.59 -1.86
CA GLU A 165 -12.37 6.60 -2.06
C GLU A 165 -11.78 8.01 -1.88
N ALA A 166 -12.26 8.71 -0.84
CA ALA A 166 -11.94 10.09 -0.53
C ALA A 166 -10.85 10.21 0.54
N LEU A 167 -9.95 11.18 0.35
CA LEU A 167 -8.92 11.50 1.33
C LEU A 167 -9.42 12.52 2.36
N LEU A 168 -8.99 12.35 3.62
CA LEU A 168 -9.21 13.28 4.72
C LEU A 168 -7.85 13.73 5.24
N LEU A 169 -7.60 15.03 5.27
CA LEU A 169 -6.32 15.59 5.71
C LEU A 169 -6.47 16.20 7.10
N HIS A 170 -5.63 15.79 8.06
CA HIS A 170 -5.66 16.28 9.44
C HIS A 170 -4.62 17.38 9.64
N GLY A 171 -5.08 18.55 10.04
CA GLY A 171 -4.24 19.72 10.32
C GLY A 171 -3.78 19.82 11.77
N CYS A 172 -3.68 21.06 12.25
CA CYS A 172 -3.42 21.34 13.66
C CYS A 172 -4.71 21.23 14.49
N GLY A 173 -4.62 20.63 15.67
CA GLY A 173 -5.79 20.39 16.52
C GLY A 173 -6.77 19.41 15.89
N ASP A 174 -8.07 19.74 15.95
CA ASP A 174 -9.17 18.90 15.45
C ASP A 174 -9.58 19.26 14.00
N GLU A 175 -8.80 20.09 13.30
CA GLU A 175 -9.13 20.49 11.93
C GLU A 175 -8.93 19.35 10.93
N VAL A 176 -9.97 19.05 10.16
CA VAL A 176 -9.95 18.03 9.12
C VAL A 176 -10.52 18.57 7.81
N LEU A 177 -9.74 18.47 6.75
CA LEU A 177 -10.17 18.70 5.37
C LEU A 177 -10.64 17.38 4.76
N ASP A 178 -11.94 17.14 4.75
CA ASP A 178 -12.57 16.00 4.07
C ASP A 178 -12.86 16.34 2.61
N LEU A 179 -12.17 15.68 1.68
CA LEU A 179 -12.33 15.93 0.24
C LEU A 179 -13.67 15.46 -0.31
N SER A 180 -14.38 14.54 0.35
CA SER A 180 -15.74 14.17 -0.06
C SER A 180 -16.74 15.31 0.17
N LEU A 181 -16.45 16.23 1.09
CA LEU A 181 -17.32 17.38 1.36
C LEU A 181 -17.02 18.59 0.48
N VAL A 182 -16.01 18.52 -0.38
CA VAL A 182 -15.67 19.60 -1.32
C VAL A 182 -16.60 19.56 -2.53
N GLY A 183 -17.35 20.63 -2.74
CA GLY A 183 -18.30 20.76 -3.83
C GLY A 183 -17.66 20.79 -5.22
N VAL A 184 -18.45 20.49 -6.25
CA VAL A 184 -18.02 20.63 -7.66
C VAL A 184 -17.75 22.11 -7.94
N GLY A 185 -16.51 22.44 -8.32
CA GLY A 185 -16.09 23.83 -8.56
C GLY A 185 -15.47 24.54 -7.35
N GLU A 186 -15.52 23.95 -6.15
CA GLU A 186 -14.85 24.50 -4.96
C GLU A 186 -13.35 24.17 -4.89
N GLY A 187 -12.82 23.46 -5.90
CA GLY A 187 -11.42 23.10 -6.00
C GLY A 187 -10.47 24.29 -6.04
N ASP A 188 -10.94 25.46 -6.50
CA ASP A 188 -10.14 26.68 -6.58
C ASP A 188 -9.81 27.27 -5.19
N ALA A 189 -10.60 26.94 -4.16
CA ALA A 189 -10.32 27.34 -2.78
C ALA A 189 -9.34 26.40 -2.07
N LEU A 190 -9.01 25.24 -2.67
CA LEU A 190 -8.18 24.21 -2.05
C LEU A 190 -6.77 24.68 -1.69
N PRO A 191 -6.06 25.47 -2.52
CA PRO A 191 -4.73 25.99 -2.17
C PRO A 191 -4.75 26.79 -0.87
N ARG A 192 -5.74 27.67 -0.70
CA ARG A 192 -5.90 28.48 0.50
C ARG A 192 -6.17 27.60 1.73
N ARG A 193 -7.11 26.64 1.60
CA ARG A 193 -7.46 25.72 2.71
C ARG A 193 -6.27 24.87 3.13
N VAL A 194 -5.44 24.40 2.20
CA VAL A 194 -4.22 23.63 2.49
C VAL A 194 -3.17 24.50 3.20
N ALA A 195 -2.98 25.75 2.76
CA ALA A 195 -2.05 26.67 3.41
C ALA A 195 -2.49 27.05 4.83
N GLU A 196 -3.80 27.22 5.06
CA GLU A 196 -4.38 27.46 6.39
C GLU A 196 -4.25 26.22 7.29
N LEU A 197 -4.48 25.02 6.74
CA LEU A 197 -4.38 23.75 7.48
C LEU A 197 -2.94 23.39 7.86
N TYR A 198 -1.97 23.82 7.06
CA TYR A 198 -0.54 23.49 7.21
C TYR A 198 0.37 24.72 7.05
N PRO A 199 0.34 25.67 8.00
CA PRO A 199 1.09 26.93 7.90
C PRO A 199 2.63 26.74 7.92
N ASP A 200 3.10 25.59 8.42
CA ASP A 200 4.51 25.22 8.51
C ASP A 200 4.99 24.33 7.35
N MET A 201 4.09 23.93 6.43
CA MET A 201 4.46 23.08 5.31
C MET A 201 5.22 23.89 4.25
N PRO A 202 6.39 23.42 3.77
CA PRO A 202 7.11 24.09 2.71
C PRO A 202 6.26 24.24 1.44
N GLU A 203 6.35 25.40 0.78
CA GLU A 203 5.53 25.75 -0.40
C GLU A 203 5.56 24.65 -1.48
N GLN A 204 6.74 24.11 -1.81
CA GLN A 204 6.87 23.04 -2.79
C GLN A 204 6.11 21.76 -2.39
N VAL A 205 6.09 21.42 -1.09
CA VAL A 205 5.36 20.26 -0.57
C VAL A 205 3.85 20.53 -0.66
N GLN A 206 3.40 21.75 -0.39
CA GLN A 206 2.00 22.15 -0.57
C GLN A 206 1.56 22.01 -2.03
N VAL A 207 2.37 22.49 -2.98
CA VAL A 207 2.09 22.38 -4.43
C VAL A 207 1.95 20.91 -4.84
N ASP A 208 2.87 20.06 -4.40
CA ASP A 208 2.86 18.64 -4.76
C ASP A 208 1.72 17.88 -4.06
N LEU A 209 1.37 18.25 -2.82
CA LEU A 209 0.20 17.73 -2.11
C LEU A 209 -1.09 18.13 -2.85
N LEU A 210 -1.26 19.40 -3.21
CA LEU A 210 -2.43 19.90 -3.95
C LEU A 210 -2.69 19.12 -5.24
N ARG A 211 -1.62 18.72 -5.94
CA ARG A 211 -1.74 17.88 -7.14
C ARG A 211 -2.39 16.53 -6.85
N LEU A 212 -2.08 15.91 -5.70
CA LEU A 212 -2.71 14.66 -5.25
C LEU A 212 -4.19 14.89 -4.93
N LEU A 213 -4.51 15.96 -4.20
CA LEU A 213 -5.88 16.27 -3.78
C LEU A 213 -6.79 16.58 -4.97
N GLN A 214 -6.30 17.36 -5.95
CA GLN A 214 -7.01 17.60 -7.19
C GLN A 214 -7.28 16.31 -7.98
N GLY A 215 -6.32 15.38 -7.95
CA GLY A 215 -6.52 14.04 -8.50
C GLY A 215 -7.64 13.28 -7.80
N ASN A 216 -7.66 13.34 -6.47
CA ASN A 216 -8.70 12.71 -5.66
C ASN A 216 -10.09 13.32 -5.84
N LEU A 217 -10.21 14.64 -5.97
CA LEU A 217 -11.48 15.29 -6.31
C LEU A 217 -12.04 14.80 -7.65
N LYS A 218 -11.19 14.67 -8.67
CA LYS A 218 -11.58 14.10 -9.99
C LYS A 218 -12.02 12.64 -9.85
N TRP A 219 -11.32 11.88 -9.01
CA TRP A 219 -11.65 10.47 -8.75
C TRP A 219 -12.98 10.32 -8.02
N ILE A 220 -13.22 11.08 -6.94
CA ILE A 220 -14.48 11.10 -6.20
C ILE A 220 -15.65 11.42 -7.14
N ALA A 221 -15.51 12.43 -8.02
CA ALA A 221 -16.52 12.76 -9.01
C ALA A 221 -16.83 11.58 -9.96
N LYS A 222 -15.80 10.83 -10.38
CA LYS A 222 -15.96 9.60 -11.18
C LYS A 222 -16.67 8.49 -10.40
N VAL A 223 -16.29 8.28 -9.13
CA VAL A 223 -16.91 7.25 -8.27
C VAL A 223 -18.39 7.55 -8.06
N ARG A 224 -18.76 8.80 -7.74
CA ARG A 224 -20.15 9.26 -7.59
C ARG A 224 -20.99 9.11 -8.86
N GLY A 225 -20.36 9.30 -10.03
CA GLY A 225 -21.00 9.08 -11.33
C GLY A 225 -21.15 7.61 -11.73
N SER A 226 -20.51 6.69 -11.01
CA SER A 226 -20.56 5.25 -11.29
C SER A 226 -21.58 4.55 -10.39
N GLN A 227 -22.40 3.65 -10.95
CA GLN A 227 -23.17 2.69 -10.17
C GLN A 227 -22.25 1.56 -9.68
N ARG A 228 -21.34 1.87 -8.75
CA ARG A 228 -20.45 0.87 -8.16
C ARG A 228 -21.19 0.17 -7.03
N ALA A 229 -21.33 -1.15 -7.13
CA ALA A 229 -21.61 -1.97 -5.96
C ALA A 229 -20.38 -1.89 -5.04
N LEU A 230 -20.55 -1.38 -3.83
CA LEU A 230 -19.53 -1.50 -2.80
C LEU A 230 -19.37 -3.00 -2.50
N GLU A 231 -18.31 -3.62 -3.02
CA GLU A 231 -18.05 -5.03 -2.76
C GLU A 231 -17.81 -5.22 -1.26
N ILE A 232 -18.81 -5.82 -0.59
CA ILE A 232 -18.80 -6.05 0.86
C ILE A 232 -18.02 -7.32 1.20
N GLU A 233 -17.91 -8.25 0.25
CA GLU A 233 -17.33 -9.56 0.48
C GLU A 233 -15.85 -9.61 0.07
N HIS A 234 -15.01 -9.89 1.07
CA HIS A 234 -13.63 -10.34 0.90
C HIS A 234 -13.59 -11.62 0.04
N ARG A 235 -12.80 -11.60 -1.03
CA ARG A 235 -12.59 -12.70 -1.99
C ARG A 235 -11.11 -12.92 -2.30
N GLU A 236 -10.25 -12.45 -1.40
CA GLU A 236 -8.82 -12.67 -1.48
C GLU A 236 -8.53 -14.17 -1.45
N TRP A 237 -7.66 -14.60 -2.37
CA TRP A 237 -7.22 -15.99 -2.53
C TRP A 237 -5.69 -16.08 -2.55
N MET A 238 -5.00 -14.98 -2.22
CA MET A 238 -3.55 -14.88 -2.21
C MET A 238 -3.04 -14.21 -0.94
N ILE A 239 -1.95 -14.74 -0.40
CA ILE A 239 -1.14 -14.11 0.64
C ILE A 239 0.17 -13.69 -0.01
N CYS A 240 0.43 -12.39 -0.02
CA CYS A 240 1.64 -11.81 -0.59
C CYS A 240 2.52 -11.29 0.53
N LEU A 241 3.73 -11.83 0.70
CA LEU A 241 4.65 -11.46 1.77
C LEU A 241 5.87 -10.73 1.22
N GLY A 242 6.26 -9.62 1.86
CA GLY A 242 7.40 -8.82 1.43
C GLY A 242 6.98 -7.51 0.78
N ARG A 243 7.55 -7.18 -0.39
CA ARG A 243 7.33 -5.91 -1.09
C ARG A 243 7.30 -6.16 -2.61
N GLY A 244 6.93 -5.13 -3.37
CA GLY A 244 6.99 -5.20 -4.85
C GLY A 244 5.70 -5.63 -5.53
N PHE A 245 4.59 -5.54 -4.81
CA PHE A 245 3.26 -5.89 -5.30
C PHE A 245 2.52 -4.69 -5.91
N ASP A 246 3.23 -3.74 -6.51
CA ASP A 246 2.64 -2.53 -7.11
C ASP A 246 1.66 -2.88 -8.25
N PHE A 247 1.86 -4.02 -8.90
CA PHE A 247 0.97 -4.56 -9.93
C PHE A 247 -0.35 -5.12 -9.37
N LEU A 248 -0.39 -5.51 -8.10
CA LEU A 248 -1.57 -6.04 -7.41
C LEU A 248 -2.36 -4.90 -6.77
N HIS A 249 -3.07 -4.17 -7.62
CA HIS A 249 -3.80 -2.95 -7.27
C HIS A 249 -5.32 -3.13 -7.31
N THR A 250 -5.79 -4.31 -7.72
CA THR A 250 -7.21 -4.70 -7.74
C THR A 250 -7.67 -5.08 -6.32
N PRO A 251 -8.77 -4.49 -5.81
CA PRO A 251 -9.39 -4.91 -4.55
C PRO A 251 -9.78 -6.39 -4.54
N ASN A 252 -9.92 -6.99 -3.35
CA ASN A 252 -10.46 -8.34 -3.14
C ASN A 252 -9.71 -9.45 -3.89
N LEU A 253 -8.39 -9.30 -4.07
CA LEU A 253 -7.55 -10.26 -4.78
C LEU A 253 -6.46 -10.85 -3.87
N ALA A 254 -5.72 -10.00 -3.14
CA ALA A 254 -4.57 -10.38 -2.34
C ALA A 254 -4.53 -9.67 -0.99
N LEU A 255 -4.01 -10.38 0.01
CA LEU A 255 -3.63 -9.84 1.32
C LEU A 255 -2.11 -9.59 1.30
N ILE A 256 -1.68 -8.33 1.29
CA ILE A 256 -0.26 -7.96 1.12
C ILE A 256 0.37 -7.56 2.45
N ILE A 257 1.21 -8.43 3.01
CA ILE A 257 1.86 -8.27 4.30
C ILE A 257 3.31 -7.80 4.08
N GLY A 258 3.64 -6.61 4.60
CA GLY A 258 5.03 -6.16 4.67
C GLY A 258 5.73 -6.71 5.93
N PRO A 259 7.05 -6.98 5.88
CA PRO A 259 7.81 -7.53 7.01
C PRO A 259 8.20 -6.42 8.01
N TYR A 260 7.23 -5.61 8.43
CA TYR A 260 7.43 -4.41 9.25
C TYR A 260 6.93 -4.57 10.69
N SER A 261 6.44 -5.75 11.05
CA SER A 261 6.01 -6.08 12.41
C SER A 261 7.09 -6.89 13.12
N PRO A 262 7.32 -6.65 14.44
CA PRO A 262 8.14 -7.53 15.26
C PRO A 262 7.52 -8.95 15.38
N ASP A 263 6.19 -9.04 15.36
CA ASP A 263 5.47 -10.31 15.23
C ASP A 263 4.89 -10.41 13.82
N LEU A 264 5.66 -11.03 12.93
CA LEU A 264 5.23 -11.29 11.56
C LEU A 264 4.24 -12.47 11.47
N ALA A 265 4.12 -13.31 12.50
CA ALA A 265 3.25 -14.47 12.48
C ALA A 265 1.77 -14.07 12.62
N ASP A 266 1.44 -13.10 13.48
CA ASP A 266 0.06 -12.61 13.65
C ASP A 266 -0.64 -12.17 12.33
N PRO A 267 -0.05 -11.28 11.50
CA PRO A 267 -0.69 -10.90 10.24
C PRO A 267 -0.80 -12.07 9.26
N ILE A 268 0.14 -13.03 9.28
CA ILE A 268 0.07 -14.24 8.45
C ILE A 268 -1.08 -15.15 8.93
N HIS A 269 -1.24 -15.33 10.24
CA HIS A 269 -2.36 -16.08 10.81
C HIS A 269 -3.71 -15.49 10.41
N LYS A 270 -3.86 -14.16 10.55
CA LYS A 270 -5.08 -13.45 10.17
C LYS A 270 -5.36 -13.61 8.68
N ALA A 271 -4.34 -13.50 7.84
CA ALA A 271 -4.51 -13.68 6.40
C ALA A 271 -4.92 -15.11 6.03
N ALA A 272 -4.28 -16.12 6.61
CA ALA A 272 -4.66 -17.52 6.39
C ALA A 272 -6.09 -17.83 6.87
N GLY A 273 -6.50 -17.26 8.01
CA GLY A 273 -7.88 -17.39 8.48
C GLY A 273 -8.91 -16.73 7.54
N ILE A 274 -8.57 -15.61 6.90
CA ILE A 274 -9.42 -15.00 5.86
C ILE A 274 -9.55 -15.94 4.66
N ILE A 275 -8.45 -16.53 4.19
CA ILE A 275 -8.48 -17.49 3.07
C ILE A 275 -9.35 -18.71 3.41
N GLU A 276 -9.15 -19.32 4.58
CA GLU A 276 -9.92 -20.48 5.04
C GLU A 276 -11.42 -20.16 5.12
N ASN A 277 -11.77 -19.02 5.72
CA ASN A 277 -13.16 -18.55 5.81
C ASN A 277 -13.75 -18.21 4.43
N ASN A 278 -12.95 -17.76 3.46
CA ASN A 278 -13.41 -17.52 2.10
C ASN A 278 -13.74 -18.85 1.39
N MET A 279 -12.92 -19.88 1.57
CA MET A 279 -13.16 -21.23 1.02
C MET A 279 -14.39 -21.89 1.66
N GLN A 280 -14.49 -21.87 2.99
CA GLN A 280 -15.62 -22.47 3.71
C GLN A 280 -16.97 -21.82 3.38
N ALA A 281 -16.97 -20.51 3.15
CA ALA A 281 -18.16 -19.76 2.75
C ALA A 281 -18.48 -19.89 1.25
N GLY A 282 -17.67 -20.62 0.46
CA GLY A 282 -17.84 -20.72 -0.99
C GLY A 282 -17.58 -19.42 -1.76
N ARG A 283 -16.90 -18.44 -1.14
CA ARG A 283 -16.57 -17.14 -1.76
C ARG A 283 -15.41 -17.26 -2.75
N ILE A 284 -14.55 -18.25 -2.57
CA ILE A 284 -13.51 -18.66 -3.51
C ILE A 284 -13.55 -20.20 -3.65
N PRO A 285 -13.08 -20.77 -4.78
CA PRO A 285 -12.99 -22.22 -4.93
C PRO A 285 -12.10 -22.88 -3.86
N ASP A 286 -12.50 -24.07 -3.42
CA ASP A 286 -11.76 -24.86 -2.42
C ASP A 286 -10.64 -25.71 -3.07
N ASP A 287 -9.93 -25.16 -4.06
CA ASP A 287 -8.93 -25.85 -4.87
C ASP A 287 -7.50 -25.33 -4.65
N GLY A 288 -7.32 -24.30 -3.81
CA GLY A 288 -6.01 -23.77 -3.47
C GLY A 288 -5.96 -22.27 -3.26
N PHE A 289 -4.82 -21.82 -2.74
CA PHE A 289 -4.46 -20.41 -2.61
C PHE A 289 -2.97 -20.21 -2.91
N LEU A 290 -2.59 -18.99 -3.29
CA LEU A 290 -1.19 -18.64 -3.57
C LEU A 290 -0.55 -17.99 -2.33
N LEU A 291 0.59 -18.53 -1.89
CA LEU A 291 1.56 -17.83 -1.04
C LEU A 291 2.68 -17.32 -1.94
N LEU A 292 2.78 -16.01 -2.15
CA LEU A 292 3.82 -15.39 -2.97
C LEU A 292 4.72 -14.50 -2.10
N ALA A 293 5.97 -14.91 -1.90
CA ALA A 293 6.98 -14.04 -1.30
C ALA A 293 7.68 -13.24 -2.40
N SER A 294 7.81 -11.92 -2.23
CA SER A 294 8.58 -11.07 -3.14
C SER A 294 9.43 -10.07 -2.37
N VAL A 295 10.69 -9.95 -2.77
CA VAL A 295 11.63 -8.99 -2.18
C VAL A 295 12.31 -8.17 -3.28
N PRO A 296 12.29 -6.84 -3.17
CA PRO A 296 12.91 -6.00 -4.17
C PRO A 296 14.40 -5.79 -3.96
N TYR A 297 15.09 -5.54 -5.07
CA TYR A 297 16.47 -5.08 -5.13
C TYR A 297 16.57 -3.84 -6.02
N GLU A 298 17.49 -2.93 -5.70
CA GLU A 298 17.80 -1.76 -6.52
C GLU A 298 19.02 -2.01 -7.41
N GLU A 299 20.03 -2.69 -6.87
CA GLU A 299 21.30 -2.97 -7.55
C GLU A 299 21.50 -4.47 -7.79
N ILE A 300 22.16 -4.79 -8.90
CA ILE A 300 22.63 -6.15 -9.15
C ILE A 300 23.78 -6.53 -8.18
N GLY A 301 24.13 -7.82 -8.11
CA GLY A 301 25.18 -8.29 -7.23
C GLY A 301 24.68 -8.54 -5.79
N PRO A 302 25.35 -8.03 -4.74
CA PRO A 302 25.00 -8.35 -3.35
C PRO A 302 23.56 -8.03 -2.94
N ASP A 303 22.98 -6.93 -3.43
CA ASP A 303 21.61 -6.54 -3.10
C ASP A 303 20.59 -7.53 -3.67
N ARG A 304 20.73 -7.88 -4.96
CA ARG A 304 19.95 -8.96 -5.58
C ARG A 304 20.10 -10.30 -4.84
N ALA A 305 21.33 -10.73 -4.55
CA ALA A 305 21.55 -12.00 -3.84
C ALA A 305 20.89 -12.02 -2.44
N ARG A 306 20.93 -10.88 -1.72
CA ARG A 306 20.23 -10.71 -0.45
C ARG A 306 18.71 -10.76 -0.63
N ALA A 307 18.17 -10.17 -1.70
CA ALA A 307 16.74 -10.23 -1.99
C ALA A 307 16.28 -11.67 -2.24
N GLU A 308 17.09 -12.48 -2.95
CA GLU A 308 16.82 -13.91 -3.18
C GLU A 308 16.75 -14.69 -1.86
N LEU A 309 17.77 -14.55 -1.00
CA LEU A 309 17.80 -15.18 0.33
C LEU A 309 16.60 -14.77 1.18
N LYS A 310 16.27 -13.47 1.19
CA LYS A 310 15.16 -12.94 1.96
C LYS A 310 13.81 -13.43 1.45
N SER A 311 13.61 -13.51 0.13
CA SER A 311 12.37 -14.03 -0.44
C SER A 311 12.17 -15.49 -0.06
N SER A 312 13.22 -16.29 -0.12
CA SER A 312 13.17 -17.70 0.32
C SER A 312 12.81 -17.80 1.79
N PHE A 313 13.52 -17.07 2.67
CA PHE A 313 13.23 -17.05 4.10
C PHE A 313 11.77 -16.67 4.40
N LEU A 314 11.25 -15.60 3.77
CA LEU A 314 9.88 -15.14 3.99
C LEU A 314 8.84 -16.18 3.57
N ALA A 315 9.03 -16.82 2.40
CA ALA A 315 8.15 -17.88 1.94
C ALA A 315 8.15 -19.07 2.91
N ASP A 316 9.33 -19.55 3.31
CA ASP A 316 9.47 -20.73 4.17
C ASP A 316 8.89 -20.45 5.56
N PHE A 317 9.21 -19.29 6.15
CA PHE A 317 8.64 -18.82 7.41
C PHE A 317 7.11 -18.74 7.38
N ALA A 318 6.54 -18.13 6.34
CA ALA A 318 5.08 -18.02 6.22
C ALA A 318 4.41 -19.38 6.04
N ALA A 319 5.03 -20.26 5.25
CA ALA A 319 4.55 -21.61 5.07
C ALA A 319 4.56 -22.41 6.38
N ASP A 320 5.59 -22.26 7.21
CA ASP A 320 5.68 -22.88 8.55
C ASP A 320 4.59 -22.35 9.49
N VAL A 321 4.42 -21.03 9.54
CA VAL A 321 3.38 -20.37 10.34
C VAL A 321 1.99 -20.90 9.96
N ILE A 322 1.68 -20.97 8.65
CA ILE A 322 0.40 -21.50 8.16
C ILE A 322 0.26 -22.99 8.49
N ARG A 323 1.30 -23.81 8.25
CA ARG A 323 1.28 -25.25 8.58
C ARG A 323 0.99 -25.52 10.05
N SER A 324 1.55 -24.70 10.94
CA SER A 324 1.39 -24.88 12.39
C SER A 324 -0.04 -24.60 12.88
N ARG A 325 -0.72 -23.60 12.29
CA ARG A 325 -2.01 -23.10 12.77
C ARG A 325 -3.21 -23.59 11.95
N PHE A 326 -3.01 -23.85 10.66
CA PHE A 326 -4.05 -24.22 9.69
C PHE A 326 -3.66 -25.51 8.93
N PRO A 327 -3.59 -26.67 9.61
CA PRO A 327 -3.11 -27.91 9.00
C PRO A 327 -3.98 -28.42 7.84
N GLN A 328 -5.25 -28.05 7.79
CA GLN A 328 -6.16 -28.41 6.69
C GLN A 328 -6.03 -27.50 5.47
N LEU A 329 -5.62 -26.25 5.68
CA LEU A 329 -5.37 -25.28 4.62
C LEU A 329 -3.99 -25.51 3.97
N ALA A 330 -2.99 -25.90 4.77
CA ALA A 330 -1.61 -26.00 4.30
C ALA A 330 -1.40 -26.89 3.07
N PRO A 331 -2.05 -28.06 2.90
CA PRO A 331 -1.92 -28.87 1.68
C PRO A 331 -2.44 -28.20 0.41
N LYS A 332 -3.27 -27.16 0.55
CA LYS A 332 -3.86 -26.37 -0.54
C LYS A 332 -3.01 -25.15 -0.92
N MET A 333 -1.86 -24.97 -0.26
CA MET A 333 -0.98 -23.83 -0.45
C MET A 333 -0.05 -24.04 -1.65
N HIS A 334 -0.11 -23.13 -2.61
CA HIS A 334 0.86 -23.04 -3.69
C HIS A 334 1.89 -21.97 -3.34
N CYS A 335 3.12 -22.36 -3.03
CA CYS A 335 4.17 -21.42 -2.67
C CYS A 335 4.96 -20.97 -3.91
N ARG A 336 5.22 -19.67 -4.02
CA ARG A 336 6.08 -19.06 -5.06
C ARG A 336 7.01 -18.05 -4.41
N LYS A 337 8.26 -18.04 -4.86
CA LYS A 337 9.33 -17.14 -4.39
C LYS A 337 9.71 -16.24 -5.57
N ALA A 338 9.91 -14.95 -5.31
CA ALA A 338 10.23 -13.99 -6.36
C ALA A 338 11.12 -12.85 -5.86
N ILE A 339 11.81 -12.22 -6.79
CA ILE A 339 12.49 -10.95 -6.56
C ILE A 339 11.95 -9.90 -7.53
N LEU A 340 11.95 -8.63 -7.11
CA LEU A 340 11.53 -7.52 -7.97
C LEU A 340 12.67 -6.52 -8.22
N SER A 341 12.94 -6.20 -9.48
CA SER A 341 13.78 -5.05 -9.80
C SER A 341 13.06 -3.73 -9.50
N TRP A 342 13.59 -2.93 -8.58
CA TRP A 342 13.06 -1.59 -8.28
C TRP A 342 13.30 -0.58 -9.40
N ARG A 343 14.09 -0.92 -10.43
CA ARG A 343 14.28 -0.06 -11.60
C ARG A 343 13.30 -0.39 -12.72
N SER A 344 13.10 -1.68 -13.00
CA SER A 344 12.29 -2.13 -14.14
C SER A 344 10.88 -2.59 -13.76
N ARG A 345 10.59 -2.78 -12.46
CA ARG A 345 9.38 -3.46 -11.94
C ARG A 345 9.19 -4.89 -12.46
N GLU A 346 10.27 -5.48 -12.95
CA GLU A 346 10.31 -6.87 -13.40
C GLU A 346 10.31 -7.82 -12.20
N LEU A 347 9.43 -8.82 -12.26
CA LEU A 347 9.26 -9.85 -11.24
C LEU A 347 9.87 -11.15 -11.75
N ASP A 348 10.97 -11.58 -11.14
CA ASP A 348 11.67 -12.81 -11.48
C ASP A 348 11.28 -13.90 -10.47
N LEU A 349 10.78 -15.02 -10.98
CA LEU A 349 10.51 -16.20 -10.17
C LEU A 349 11.82 -16.91 -9.81
N LEU A 350 11.95 -17.26 -8.54
CA LEU A 350 13.03 -18.12 -8.07
C LEU A 350 12.63 -19.59 -8.29
N PRO A 351 13.60 -20.48 -8.54
CA PRO A 351 13.31 -21.90 -8.64
C PRO A 351 12.72 -22.41 -7.32
N ASP A 352 11.84 -23.41 -7.43
CA ASP A 352 11.44 -24.19 -6.27
C ASP A 352 12.70 -24.90 -5.71
N ALA A 353 12.81 -25.02 -4.39
CA ALA A 353 13.90 -25.76 -3.79
C ALA A 353 13.70 -27.24 -4.11
N ASP A 354 14.70 -27.88 -4.74
CA ASP A 354 14.72 -29.32 -5.03
C ASP A 354 14.56 -30.20 -3.78
#